data_AF-A0A671QS52-F1
#
_entry.id   AF-A0A671QS52-F1
#
_cell.length_a   1.000
_cell.length_b   1.000
_cell.length_c   1.000
_cell.angle_alpha   90.00
_cell.angle_beta   90.00
_cell.angle_gamma   90.00
#
_symmetry.space_group_name_H-M   'P 1'
#
loop_
_entity.id
_entity.type
_entity.pdbx_description
1 polymer ?
#
loop_
_entity_poly.entity_id
_entity_poly.type
_entity_poly.pdbx_seq_one_letter_code
_entity_poly.pdbx_strand_id
1 'polypeptide(L)'
;EEYHPAYHGPISKQRCEELLGKKGRDGTYLIRDSETIQGALCLCVYKQKVVYTYRILQTHTRYFTLQASSGVEEKFFKTLKDLIRHYKQKNEGLATHLCHSLKRKTLQDQPLQCAEPLVPNEENDYENVECSGDYVVVLPD
;
A
#
# COMPACT_ATOMS: atom_id res chain seq x y z
N GLU A 1 -19.51 -6.93 10.67
CA GLU A 1 -18.32 -6.99 11.54
C GLU A 1 -17.34 -5.93 11.06
N GLU A 2 -16.90 -5.06 11.96
CA GLU A 2 -15.99 -3.96 11.60
C GLU A 2 -14.58 -4.54 11.38
N TYR A 3 -14.07 -4.42 10.15
CA TYR A 3 -12.72 -4.86 9.82
C TYR A 3 -11.68 -4.10 10.66
N HIS A 4 -10.60 -4.78 11.05
CA HIS A 4 -9.51 -4.13 11.79
C HIS A 4 -8.96 -2.94 10.99
N PRO A 5 -8.67 -1.77 11.58
CA PRO A 5 -8.27 -0.56 10.85
C PRO A 5 -6.96 -0.69 10.06
N ALA A 6 -6.14 -1.69 10.41
CA ALA A 6 -4.93 -2.06 9.69
C ALA A 6 -5.18 -2.99 8.50
N TYR A 7 -6.43 -3.29 8.15
CA TYR A 7 -6.79 -4.18 7.06
C TYR A 7 -6.86 -3.42 5.73
N HIS A 8 -6.12 -3.90 4.73
CA HIS A 8 -6.00 -3.26 3.42
C HIS A 8 -6.73 -4.01 2.31
N GLY A 9 -7.32 -5.18 2.60
CA GLY A 9 -7.91 -6.03 1.57
C GLY A 9 -6.86 -6.75 0.71
N PRO A 10 -7.16 -7.04 -0.55
CA PRO A 10 -6.30 -7.83 -1.44
C PRO A 10 -5.22 -6.97 -2.10
N ILE A 11 -4.34 -6.37 -1.30
CA ILE A 11 -3.14 -5.70 -1.82
C ILE A 11 -2.02 -6.72 -2.07
N SER A 12 -1.21 -6.48 -3.09
CA SER A 12 -0.08 -7.35 -3.42
C SER A 12 1.02 -7.30 -2.37
N LYS A 13 1.86 -8.35 -2.34
CA LYS A 13 3.08 -8.37 -1.51
C LYS A 13 3.95 -7.14 -1.74
N GLN A 14 4.22 -6.81 -3.01
CA GLN A 14 5.03 -5.66 -3.40
C GLN A 14 4.42 -4.36 -2.86
N ARG A 15 3.12 -4.16 -3.03
CA ARG A 15 2.46 -2.94 -2.54
C ARG A 15 2.51 -2.83 -1.01
N CYS A 16 2.39 -3.95 -0.31
CA CYS A 16 2.56 -4.00 1.14
C CYS A 16 3.97 -3.56 1.56
N GLU A 17 5.01 -4.07 0.88
CA GLU A 17 6.40 -3.72 1.12
C GLU A 17 6.68 -2.24 0.90
N GLU A 18 6.14 -1.66 -0.19
CA GLU A 18 6.23 -0.22 -0.45
C GLU A 18 5.59 0.63 0.66
N LEU A 19 4.38 0.28 1.09
CA LEU A 19 3.65 1.03 2.13
C LEU A 19 4.38 1.01 3.46
N LEU A 20 4.87 -0.16 3.86
CA LEU A 20 5.61 -0.36 5.10
C LEU A 20 7.01 0.29 5.02
N GLY A 21 7.71 0.11 3.90
CA GLY A 21 9.02 0.70 3.64
C GLY A 21 8.97 2.22 3.64
N LYS A 22 7.94 2.84 3.04
CA LYS A 22 7.73 4.29 3.07
C LYS A 22 7.51 4.83 4.49
N LYS A 23 6.93 4.04 5.40
CA LYS A 23 6.83 4.42 6.81
C LYS A 23 8.14 4.24 7.57
N GLY A 24 8.93 3.23 7.21
CA GLY A 24 10.31 3.07 7.68
C GLY A 24 10.47 2.88 9.19
N ARG A 25 9.40 2.52 9.91
CA ARG A 25 9.39 2.45 11.37
C ARG A 25 9.18 1.01 11.84
N ASP A 26 10.10 0.51 12.65
CA ASP A 26 10.02 -0.85 13.21
C ASP A 26 8.74 -1.08 14.01
N GLY A 27 8.17 -2.28 13.84
CA GLY A 27 6.89 -2.66 14.44
C GLY A 27 5.67 -2.03 13.76
N THR A 28 5.86 -1.32 12.64
CA THR A 28 4.74 -0.93 11.78
C THR A 28 4.18 -2.15 11.08
N TYR A 29 2.86 -2.30 11.07
CA TYR A 29 2.21 -3.48 10.49
C TYR A 29 0.94 -3.14 9.73
N LEU A 30 0.55 -4.05 8.85
CA LEU A 30 -0.75 -4.08 8.20
C LEU A 30 -1.22 -5.52 7.98
N ILE A 31 -2.49 -5.68 7.67
CA ILE A 31 -3.13 -6.96 7.36
C ILE A 31 -3.65 -6.89 5.93
N ARG A 32 -3.40 -7.93 5.14
CA ARG A 32 -3.87 -8.06 3.75
C ARG A 32 -4.39 -9.46 3.49
N ASP A 33 -5.11 -9.66 2.39
CA ASP A 33 -5.47 -11.01 1.94
C ASP A 33 -4.24 -11.76 1.43
N SER A 34 -4.23 -13.07 1.60
CA SER A 34 -3.17 -13.90 1.05
C SER A 34 -3.38 -14.13 -0.44
N GLU A 35 -2.37 -13.79 -1.25
CA GLU A 35 -2.38 -14.04 -2.70
C GLU A 35 -2.29 -15.53 -3.06
N THR A 36 -1.79 -16.35 -2.13
CA THR A 36 -1.47 -17.77 -2.37
C THR A 36 -2.47 -18.73 -1.75
N ILE A 37 -3.22 -18.30 -0.74
CA ILE A 37 -4.18 -19.15 -0.01
C ILE A 37 -5.49 -18.39 0.13
N GLN A 38 -6.52 -18.86 -0.57
CA GLN A 38 -7.85 -18.27 -0.51
C GLN A 38 -8.41 -18.33 0.92
N GLY A 39 -8.97 -17.19 1.38
CA GLY A 39 -9.54 -17.07 2.73
C GLY A 39 -8.51 -16.92 3.86
N ALA A 40 -7.21 -17.04 3.58
CA ALA A 40 -6.17 -16.72 4.54
C ALA A 40 -5.82 -15.22 4.51
N LEU A 41 -5.39 -14.69 5.64
CA LEU A 41 -4.85 -13.33 5.73
C LEU A 41 -3.33 -13.39 5.93
N CYS A 42 -2.67 -12.27 5.67
CA CYS A 42 -1.26 -12.07 5.93
C CYS A 42 -1.09 -10.88 6.89
N LEU A 43 -0.46 -11.13 8.03
CA LEU A 43 0.06 -10.09 8.92
C LEU A 43 1.47 -9.73 8.45
N CYS A 44 1.66 -8.49 7.99
CA CYS A 44 2.94 -8.01 7.50
C CYS A 44 3.51 -6.98 8.49
N VAL A 45 4.76 -7.20 8.94
CA VAL A 45 5.43 -6.39 9.95
C VAL A 45 6.78 -5.91 9.45
N TYR A 46 7.01 -4.60 9.51
CA TYR A 46 8.28 -4.00 9.14
C TYR A 46 9.28 -4.04 10.30
N LYS A 47 10.50 -4.49 10.03
CA LYS A 47 11.63 -4.41 10.95
C LYS A 47 12.93 -4.35 10.15
N GLN A 48 13.82 -3.40 10.47
CA GLN A 48 15.18 -3.35 9.91
C GLN A 48 15.22 -3.44 8.36
N LYS A 49 14.36 -2.67 7.68
CA LYS A 49 14.23 -2.64 6.20
C LYS A 49 13.70 -3.94 5.56
N VAL A 50 13.21 -4.88 6.37
CA VAL A 50 12.60 -6.13 5.91
C VAL A 50 11.14 -6.18 6.33
N VAL A 51 10.27 -6.70 5.45
CA VAL A 51 8.88 -7.00 5.79
C VAL A 51 8.73 -8.49 6.05
N TYR A 52 8.43 -8.81 7.30
CA TYR A 52 8.12 -10.16 7.74
C TYR A 52 6.64 -10.43 7.52
N THR A 53 6.33 -11.52 6.82
CA THR A 53 4.94 -11.91 6.51
C THR A 53 4.59 -13.18 7.25
N TYR A 54 3.53 -13.12 8.06
CA TYR A 54 2.99 -14.24 8.83
C TYR A 54 1.59 -14.55 8.33
N ARG A 55 1.26 -15.83 8.18
CA ARG A 55 -0.06 -16.23 7.67
C ARG A 55 -1.04 -16.38 8.82
N ILE A 56 -2.19 -15.73 8.72
CA ILE A 56 -3.33 -15.92 9.62
C ILE A 56 -4.30 -16.87 8.93
N LEU A 57 -4.62 -17.97 9.60
CA LEU A 57 -5.58 -18.95 9.14
C LEU A 57 -6.83 -18.91 10.02
N GLN A 58 -7.99 -19.13 9.41
CA GLN A 58 -9.23 -19.36 10.14
C GLN A 58 -9.50 -20.87 10.20
N THR A 59 -9.70 -21.39 11.40
CA THR A 59 -10.04 -22.80 11.62
C THR A 59 -11.51 -23.07 11.30
N HIS A 60 -11.87 -24.35 11.14
CA HIS A 60 -13.27 -24.78 11.00
C HIS A 60 -14.16 -24.34 12.18
N THR A 61 -13.56 -24.21 13.37
CA THR A 61 -14.21 -23.74 14.60
C THR A 61 -14.27 -22.21 14.70
N ARG A 62 -13.99 -21.47 13.60
CA ARG A 62 -14.02 -20.01 13.49
C ARG A 62 -12.97 -19.26 14.33
N TYR A 63 -11.97 -19.95 14.86
CA TYR A 63 -10.84 -19.31 15.53
C TYR A 63 -9.79 -18.86 14.51
N PHE A 64 -9.00 -17.86 14.88
CA PHE A 64 -7.84 -17.39 14.13
C PHE A 64 -6.56 -17.92 14.77
N THR A 65 -5.66 -18.43 13.95
CA THR A 65 -4.29 -18.79 14.35
C THR A 65 -3.28 -18.06 13.48
N LEU A 66 -2.11 -17.74 14.03
CA LEU A 66 -1.00 -17.17 13.29
C LEU A 66 0.11 -18.21 13.13
N GLN A 67 0.44 -18.51 11.88
CA GLN A 67 1.58 -19.34 11.53
C GLN A 67 2.88 -18.54 11.69
N ALA A 68 3.41 -18.55 12.92
CA ALA A 68 4.68 -17.91 13.29
C ALA A 68 5.89 -18.83 13.02
N SER A 69 7.10 -18.42 13.45
CA SER A 69 8.31 -19.23 13.32
C SER A 69 8.19 -20.57 14.04
N SER A 70 8.87 -21.60 13.51
CA SER A 70 8.93 -22.94 14.09
C SER A 70 9.38 -22.89 15.56
N GLY A 71 8.63 -23.56 16.45
CA GLY A 71 8.95 -23.67 17.88
C GLY A 71 8.16 -22.73 18.79
N VAL A 72 7.29 -21.88 18.23
CA VAL A 72 6.32 -21.09 19.02
C VAL A 72 5.04 -21.91 19.17
N GLU A 73 4.47 -21.95 20.37
CA GLU A 73 3.19 -22.60 20.62
C GLU A 73 2.09 -21.95 19.76
N GLU A 74 1.30 -22.79 19.08
CA GLU A 74 0.21 -22.31 18.26
C GLU A 74 -0.93 -21.80 19.14
N LYS A 75 -1.35 -20.55 18.93
CA LYS A 75 -2.37 -19.88 19.73
C LYS A 75 -3.62 -19.60 18.90
N PHE A 76 -4.77 -19.87 19.50
CA PHE A 76 -6.08 -19.69 18.88
C PHE A 76 -6.81 -18.51 19.49
N PHE A 77 -7.32 -17.63 18.63
CA PHE A 77 -8.00 -16.40 19.03
C PHE A 77 -9.43 -16.38 18.48
N LYS A 78 -10.38 -15.92 19.28
CA LYS A 78 -11.79 -15.80 18.83
C LYS A 78 -11.97 -14.73 17.76
N THR A 79 -11.20 -13.65 17.86
CA THR A 79 -11.29 -12.52 16.92
C THR A 79 -9.92 -12.11 16.44
N LEU A 80 -9.87 -11.51 15.24
CA LEU A 80 -8.64 -10.91 14.71
C LEU A 80 -8.09 -9.81 15.63
N LYS A 81 -8.97 -9.08 16.32
CA LYS A 81 -8.58 -8.03 17.27
C LYS A 81 -7.81 -8.60 18.47
N ASP A 82 -8.22 -9.76 18.96
CA ASP A 82 -7.54 -10.43 20.08
C ASP A 82 -6.17 -10.97 19.66
N LEU A 83 -6.07 -11.55 18.45
CA LEU A 83 -4.80 -11.95 17.84
C LEU A 83 -3.84 -10.76 17.79
N ILE A 84 -4.27 -9.64 17.23
CA ILE A 84 -3.42 -8.44 17.13
C ILE A 84 -3.05 -7.92 18.52
N ARG A 85 -3.97 -7.90 19.49
CA ARG A 85 -3.67 -7.46 20.86
C ARG A 85 -2.59 -8.33 21.50
N HIS A 86 -2.63 -9.63 21.27
CA HIS A 86 -1.64 -10.57 21.80
C HIS A 86 -0.24 -10.29 21.23
N TYR A 87 -0.12 -10.18 19.90
CA TYR A 87 1.17 -9.93 19.23
C TYR A 87 1.73 -8.49 19.39
N LYS A 88 1.00 -7.59 20.06
CA LYS A 88 1.58 -6.32 20.56
C LYS A 88 2.53 -6.53 21.75
N GLN A 89 2.44 -7.68 22.43
CA GLN A 89 3.35 -8.02 23.51
C GLN A 89 4.71 -8.45 22.95
N LYS A 90 5.78 -8.23 23.73
CA LYS A 90 7.14 -8.61 23.34
C LYS A 90 7.31 -10.12 23.42
N ASN A 91 8.19 -10.67 22.58
CA ASN A 91 8.62 -12.08 22.59
C ASN A 91 7.55 -13.14 22.27
N GLU A 92 6.47 -12.76 21.58
CA GLU A 92 5.42 -13.70 21.14
C GLU A 92 5.75 -14.42 19.82
N GLY A 93 7.01 -14.56 19.44
CA GLY A 93 7.38 -15.31 18.22
C GLY A 93 7.30 -14.54 16.89
N LEU A 94 7.18 -13.21 16.94
CA LEU A 94 7.37 -12.33 15.78
C LEU A 94 8.80 -11.77 15.74
N ALA A 95 9.23 -11.36 14.55
CA ALA A 95 10.51 -10.68 14.36
C ALA A 95 10.60 -9.39 15.21
N THR A 96 9.46 -8.71 15.37
CA THR A 96 9.25 -7.65 16.35
C THR A 96 7.78 -7.61 16.76
N HIS A 97 7.51 -7.11 17.96
CA HIS A 97 6.15 -6.88 18.45
C HIS A 97 5.44 -5.79 17.65
N LEU A 98 4.11 -5.88 17.59
CA LEU A 98 3.29 -4.92 16.85
C LEU A 98 3.23 -3.58 17.61
N CYS A 99 3.68 -2.50 16.98
CA CYS A 99 3.71 -1.16 17.58
C CYS A 99 2.72 -0.22 16.92
N HIS A 100 2.73 -0.14 15.58
CA HIS A 100 2.04 0.90 14.83
C HIS A 100 1.16 0.31 13.74
N SER A 101 -0.15 0.49 13.86
CA SER A 101 -1.10 0.11 12.80
C SER A 101 -0.98 1.08 11.62
N LEU A 102 -0.66 0.56 10.44
CA LEU A 102 -0.73 1.32 9.20
C LEU A 102 -2.16 1.24 8.67
N LYS A 103 -2.92 2.32 8.89
CA LYS A 103 -4.30 2.41 8.40
C LYS A 103 -4.35 2.55 6.89
N ARG A 104 -5.36 1.96 6.26
CA ARG A 104 -5.62 2.16 4.82
C ARG A 104 -5.97 3.64 4.60
N LYS A 105 -5.23 4.30 3.70
CA LYS A 105 -5.61 5.63 3.22
C LYS A 105 -6.79 5.46 2.28
N THR A 106 -7.94 6.05 2.62
CA THR A 106 -9.03 6.26 1.67
C THR A 106 -8.61 7.40 0.73
N LEU A 107 -9.19 7.47 -0.46
CA LEU A 107 -8.87 8.49 -1.48
C LEU A 107 -9.01 9.95 -0.98
N GLN A 108 -9.64 10.17 0.18
CA GLN A 108 -9.80 11.49 0.82
C GLN A 108 -8.60 11.94 1.67
N ASP A 109 -7.61 11.07 1.94
CA ASP A 109 -6.47 11.34 2.83
C ASP A 109 -5.18 11.73 2.08
N GLN A 110 -5.30 12.11 0.80
CA GLN A 110 -4.23 12.79 0.10
C GLN A 110 -4.33 14.29 0.41
N PRO A 111 -3.40 14.91 1.16
CA PRO A 111 -3.20 16.33 0.98
C PRO A 111 -2.93 16.52 -0.51
N LEU A 112 -3.69 17.40 -1.16
CA LEU A 112 -3.44 17.88 -2.52
C LEU A 112 -1.93 18.12 -2.61
N GLN A 113 -1.23 17.22 -3.29
CA GLN A 113 0.19 17.39 -3.50
C GLN A 113 0.26 18.60 -4.42
N CYS A 114 0.74 19.73 -3.89
CA CYS A 114 0.84 20.99 -4.59
C CYS A 114 1.33 20.69 -5.99
N ALA A 115 0.49 20.97 -6.99
CA ALA A 115 0.89 20.89 -8.37
C ALA A 115 2.18 21.72 -8.48
N GLU A 116 3.27 21.08 -8.87
CA GLU A 116 4.45 21.79 -9.31
C GLU A 116 3.98 22.77 -10.40
N PRO A 117 4.32 24.06 -10.34
CA PRO A 117 4.05 24.95 -11.44
C PRO A 117 4.82 24.39 -12.63
N LEU A 118 4.10 23.86 -13.62
CA LEU A 118 4.67 23.60 -14.92
C LEU A 118 5.19 24.94 -15.42
N VAL A 119 6.51 25.07 -15.43
CA VAL A 119 7.23 26.13 -16.12
C VAL A 119 6.66 26.29 -17.54
N PRO A 120 6.32 27.51 -18.00
CA PRO A 120 6.00 27.70 -19.40
C PRO A 120 7.31 27.52 -20.17
N ASN A 121 7.45 26.41 -20.89
CA ASN A 121 8.44 26.32 -21.95
C ASN A 121 7.91 27.14 -23.14
N GLU A 122 8.32 28.39 -23.22
CA GLU A 122 8.37 29.12 -24.48
C GLU A 122 9.52 28.55 -25.31
N GLU A 123 9.20 27.84 -26.39
CA GLU A 123 9.99 27.73 -27.63
C GLU A 123 9.26 26.76 -28.56
N ASN A 124 8.34 27.30 -29.35
CA ASN A 124 7.96 26.68 -30.62
C ASN A 124 7.87 27.82 -31.63
N ASP A 125 9.02 28.09 -32.27
CA ASP A 125 9.15 28.97 -33.42
C ASP A 125 8.24 28.47 -34.55
N TYR A 126 7.03 29.00 -34.63
CA TYR A 126 6.26 28.96 -35.86
C TYR A 126 6.82 30.05 -36.78
N GLU A 127 7.52 29.61 -37.82
CA GLU A 127 8.09 30.49 -38.83
C GLU A 127 7.05 31.48 -39.38
N ASN A 128 7.38 32.75 -39.26
CA ASN A 128 6.74 33.86 -39.95
C ASN A 128 7.11 33.79 -41.44
N VAL A 129 6.35 33.02 -42.23
CA VAL A 129 6.37 33.17 -43.69
C VAL A 129 5.59 34.44 -44.02
N GLU A 130 6.32 35.53 -44.22
CA GLU A 130 5.84 36.71 -44.93
C GLU A 130 5.36 36.27 -46.31
N CYS A 131 4.04 36.22 -46.48
CA CYS A 131 3.40 36.04 -47.77
C CYS A 131 3.54 37.33 -48.57
N SER A 132 4.74 37.56 -49.14
CA SER A 132 4.97 38.53 -50.21
C SER A 132 5.21 37.75 -51.50
N GLY A 133 4.33 37.92 -52.48
CA GLY A 133 4.44 37.23 -53.77
C GLY A 133 3.14 37.19 -54.57
N ASP A 134 2.77 38.34 -55.13
CA ASP A 134 2.11 38.53 -56.43
C ASP A 134 0.95 37.59 -56.85
N TYR A 135 -0.26 37.88 -56.37
CA TYR A 135 -1.47 37.51 -57.12
C TYR A 135 -1.73 38.55 -58.21
N VAL A 136 -1.47 38.19 -59.46
CA VAL A 136 -1.85 38.99 -60.64
C VAL A 136 -3.37 38.88 -60.83
N VAL A 137 -4.06 40.01 -60.77
CA VAL A 137 -5.48 40.12 -61.15
C VAL A 137 -5.57 40.07 -62.67
N VAL A 138 -6.08 38.97 -63.23
CA VAL A 138 -6.44 38.89 -64.65
C VAL A 138 -7.94 39.24 -64.76
N LEU A 139 -8.24 40.40 -65.36
CA LEU A 139 -9.60 40.79 -65.74
C LEU A 139 -10.00 40.09 -67.06
N PRO A 140 -11.30 39.84 -67.29
CA PRO A 140 -11.79 39.12 -68.45
C PRO A 140 -11.91 39.99 -69.70
N ASP A 141 -11.81 39.36 -70.88
CA ASP A 141 -12.41 39.80 -72.15
C ASP A 141 -13.50 38.79 -72.57
#